data_AF-A0A1W6TM52-F1
#
_entry.id   AF-A0A1W6TM52-F1
#
_cell.length_a   1.000
_cell.length_b   1.000
_cell.length_c   1.000
_cell.angle_alpha   90.00
_cell.angle_beta   90.00
_cell.angle_gamma   90.00
#
_symmetry.space_group_name_H-M   'P 1'
#
loop_
_entity.id
_entity.type
_entity.pdbx_description
1 polymer ?
#
loop_
_entity_poly.entity_id
_entity_poly.type
_entity_poly.pdbx_seq_one_letter_code
_entity_poly.pdbx_strand_id
1 'polypeptide(L)'
;MKLLNFSVNATICAFTSPSTDYSERDLSIHQLLIGSSNSYTLLRVNSEHLDCNGVFNDSILVIDKALKPTHNCLVVGYLDAELVIGYYNKHQQSLCSLSGNTTELPTFSFLEFQLLGVATSVITPFVDCHIDPSPTDLDNLLVSDPNSSFVARVSGTSLEGRQVLDSDIVLVDRKLKPKHNDLIVANYNSSFVLKQLDVYNKALVSVDKDGHTKSTIIRPHDIFSIEGVITFAIRSLCPTGFNI
;
A
#
# COMPACT_ATOMS: atom_id res chain seq x y z
N MET A 1 -16.91 -4.34 6.40
CA MET A 1 -15.55 -4.22 6.96
C MET A 1 -15.45 -2.87 7.66
N LYS A 2 -14.77 -2.79 8.81
CA LYS A 2 -14.76 -1.58 9.65
C LYS A 2 -13.63 -0.63 9.25
N LEU A 3 -13.95 0.63 8.94
CA LEU A 3 -12.98 1.73 8.90
C LEU A 3 -12.80 2.25 10.32
N LEU A 4 -11.60 2.09 10.87
CA LEU A 4 -11.25 2.72 12.13
C LEU A 4 -10.39 3.95 11.82
N ASN A 5 -10.98 5.14 11.97
CA ASN A 5 -10.30 6.42 11.75
C ASN A 5 -9.34 6.72 12.90
N PHE A 6 -8.18 6.07 12.93
CA PHE A 6 -7.07 6.46 13.78
C PHE A 6 -5.79 6.60 12.96
N SER A 7 -5.01 7.62 13.28
CA SER A 7 -3.66 7.80 12.75
C SER A 7 -2.75 6.88 13.53
N VAL A 8 -2.14 5.88 12.88
CA VAL A 8 -1.21 4.99 13.57
C VAL A 8 0.19 5.54 13.45
N ASN A 9 0.73 6.00 14.57
CA ASN A 9 2.07 6.58 14.60
C ASN A 9 3.13 5.47 14.50
N ALA A 10 3.96 5.59 13.48
CA ALA A 10 5.16 4.82 13.24
C ALA A 10 6.28 5.19 14.24
N THR A 11 6.16 6.32 14.93
CA THR A 11 7.10 6.80 15.95
C THR A 11 6.56 6.52 17.36
N ILE A 12 7.44 6.14 18.29
CA ILE A 12 7.11 6.04 19.72
C ILE A 12 6.85 7.47 20.22
N CYS A 13 5.59 7.85 20.42
CA CYS A 13 5.18 8.90 21.35
C CYS A 13 3.67 8.91 21.58
N ALA A 14 3.33 9.13 22.85
CA ALA A 14 2.03 8.99 23.49
C ALA A 14 0.92 9.88 22.92
N PHE A 15 -0.32 9.38 22.89
CA PHE A 15 -1.53 10.20 23.05
C PHE A 15 -2.69 9.41 23.69
N THR A 16 -3.66 10.17 24.17
CA THR A 16 -4.71 9.86 25.16
C THR A 16 -5.86 8.99 24.65
N SER A 17 -6.33 8.12 25.55
CA SER A 17 -7.50 7.22 25.50
C SER A 17 -8.59 7.51 24.42
N PRO A 18 -8.90 6.55 23.52
CA PRO A 18 -9.89 6.71 22.45
C PRO A 18 -11.28 6.24 22.92
N SER A 19 -11.88 6.98 23.84
CA SER A 19 -13.28 6.75 24.24
C SER A 19 -14.27 7.74 23.62
N THR A 20 -13.91 8.39 22.51
CA THR A 20 -14.77 9.40 21.88
C THR A 20 -14.81 9.21 20.36
N ASP A 21 -16.02 8.91 19.87
CA ASP A 21 -16.48 8.85 18.47
C ASP A 21 -16.02 7.68 17.58
N TYR A 22 -16.46 6.48 17.93
CA TYR A 22 -16.57 5.35 16.99
C TYR A 22 -17.75 5.59 16.02
N SER A 23 -17.53 6.27 14.90
CA SER A 23 -18.49 6.28 13.79
C SER A 23 -18.18 5.11 12.85
N GLU A 24 -18.90 4.00 13.04
CA GLU A 24 -18.79 2.83 12.16
C GLU A 24 -19.38 3.17 10.79
N ARG A 25 -18.56 3.17 9.74
CA ARG A 25 -19.02 3.11 8.34
C ARG A 25 -18.58 1.79 7.73
N ASP A 26 -19.48 1.16 6.98
CA ASP A 26 -19.12 0.04 6.11
C ASP A 26 -18.20 0.56 5.00
N LEU A 27 -16.94 0.15 5.04
CA LEU A 27 -15.95 0.50 4.03
C LEU A 27 -15.91 -0.60 2.96
N SER A 28 -16.07 -0.18 1.70
CA SER A 28 -15.74 -0.99 0.53
C SER A 28 -14.36 -0.56 0.01
N ILE A 29 -13.45 -1.53 -0.11
CA ILE A 29 -12.13 -1.35 -0.74
C ILE A 29 -12.30 -0.94 -2.20
N HIS A 30 -13.32 -1.46 -2.89
CA HIS A 30 -13.66 -1.04 -4.24
C HIS A 30 -13.87 0.49 -4.30
N GLN A 31 -14.74 1.02 -3.45
CA GLN A 31 -15.00 2.47 -3.40
C GLN A 31 -13.75 3.27 -3.01
N LEU A 32 -12.88 2.69 -2.16
CA LEU A 32 -11.63 3.31 -1.74
C LEU A 32 -10.60 3.41 -2.88
N LEU A 33 -10.53 2.39 -3.74
CA LEU A 33 -9.47 2.24 -4.76
C LEU A 33 -9.85 2.78 -6.15
N ILE A 34 -11.12 2.65 -6.54
CA ILE A 34 -11.60 2.94 -7.90
C ILE A 34 -12.85 3.81 -7.94
N GLY A 35 -13.36 4.23 -6.78
CA GLY A 35 -14.58 5.03 -6.70
C GLY A 35 -15.77 4.28 -7.32
N SER A 36 -16.43 4.88 -8.31
CA SER A 36 -17.56 4.31 -9.06
C SER A 36 -17.20 3.77 -10.45
N SER A 37 -15.90 3.61 -10.75
CA SER A 37 -15.42 3.16 -12.07
C SER A 37 -15.55 1.65 -12.23
N ASN A 38 -16.39 1.19 -13.16
CA ASN A 38 -16.56 -0.23 -13.48
C ASN A 38 -15.56 -0.76 -14.53
N SER A 39 -14.59 0.06 -14.96
CA SER A 39 -13.66 -0.28 -16.05
C SER A 39 -12.21 -0.19 -15.57
N TYR A 40 -11.86 -1.10 -14.66
CA TYR A 40 -10.50 -1.22 -14.14
C TYR A 40 -9.86 -2.56 -14.53
N THR A 41 -8.55 -2.66 -14.36
CA THR A 41 -7.79 -3.90 -14.51
C THR A 41 -6.65 -3.91 -13.52
N LEU A 42 -6.34 -5.10 -13.01
CA LEU A 42 -5.22 -5.32 -12.12
C LEU A 42 -4.02 -5.79 -12.93
N LEU A 43 -2.86 -5.25 -12.60
CA LEU A 43 -1.58 -5.67 -13.19
C LEU A 43 -0.59 -5.93 -12.07
N ARG A 44 -0.10 -7.17 -11.97
CA ARG A 44 1.01 -7.48 -11.08
C ARG A 44 2.32 -6.99 -11.70
N VAL A 45 3.07 -6.21 -10.92
CA VAL A 45 4.40 -5.75 -11.27
C VAL A 45 5.38 -6.89 -11.00
N ASN A 46 6.02 -7.37 -12.06
CA ASN A 46 7.12 -8.32 -11.98
C ASN A 46 8.35 -7.66 -12.60
N SER A 47 9.07 -6.87 -11.80
CA SER A 47 10.27 -6.18 -12.24
C SER A 47 11.24 -6.09 -11.08
N GLU A 48 12.41 -6.71 -11.24
CA GLU A 48 13.50 -6.67 -10.26
C GLU A 48 14.10 -5.26 -10.08
N HIS A 49 13.70 -4.29 -10.91
CA HIS A 49 14.28 -2.95 -10.98
C HIS A 49 13.25 -1.82 -10.86
N LEU A 50 12.00 -2.14 -10.50
CA LEU A 50 10.96 -1.14 -10.31
C LEU A 50 10.74 -0.83 -8.83
N ASP A 51 11.52 0.12 -8.31
CA ASP A 51 11.28 0.79 -7.04
C ASP A 51 11.10 2.29 -7.30
N CYS A 52 9.99 2.66 -7.93
CA CYS A 52 9.73 4.05 -8.27
C CYS A 52 8.45 4.56 -7.62
N ASN A 53 8.60 5.61 -6.80
CA ASN A 53 7.50 6.35 -6.16
C ASN A 53 6.50 5.43 -5.45
N GLY A 54 7.02 4.35 -4.85
CA GLY A 54 6.20 3.42 -4.10
C GLY A 54 5.46 2.36 -4.92
N VAL A 55 5.77 2.22 -6.21
CA VAL A 55 5.50 0.98 -6.93
C VAL A 55 6.70 0.06 -6.71
N PHE A 56 6.46 -1.11 -6.13
CA PHE A 56 7.49 -2.10 -5.82
C PHE A 56 7.29 -3.37 -6.63
N ASN A 57 8.32 -4.22 -6.67
CA ASN A 57 8.17 -5.57 -7.19
C ASN A 57 7.07 -6.34 -6.41
N ASP A 58 6.33 -7.19 -7.12
CA ASP A 58 5.17 -7.95 -6.63
C ASP A 58 3.95 -7.11 -6.21
N SER A 59 4.04 -5.78 -6.24
CA SER A 59 2.86 -4.92 -6.08
C SER A 59 1.87 -5.11 -7.22
N ILE A 60 0.60 -4.82 -6.95
CA ILE A 60 -0.49 -4.86 -7.92
C ILE A 60 -0.91 -3.43 -8.21
N LEU A 61 -0.82 -3.04 -9.48
CA LEU A 61 -1.35 -1.78 -9.97
C LEU A 61 -2.84 -1.92 -10.24
N VAL A 62 -3.61 -0.97 -9.72
CA VAL A 62 -5.01 -0.76 -10.07
C VAL A 62 -5.04 0.25 -11.22
N ILE A 63 -5.44 -0.21 -12.40
CA ILE A 63 -5.43 0.57 -13.63
C ILE A 63 -6.87 0.90 -14.01
N ASP A 64 -7.21 2.18 -14.05
CA ASP A 64 -8.49 2.65 -14.58
C ASP A 64 -8.37 2.92 -16.09
N LYS A 65 -9.18 2.23 -16.88
CA LYS A 65 -9.20 2.33 -18.36
C LYS A 65 -10.05 3.50 -18.86
N ALA A 66 -10.94 4.03 -18.04
CA ALA A 66 -11.83 5.15 -18.38
C ALA A 66 -11.17 6.51 -18.14
N LEU A 67 -10.13 6.58 -17.30
CA LEU A 67 -9.41 7.83 -17.04
C LEU A 67 -8.52 8.25 -18.22
N LYS A 68 -8.55 9.54 -18.52
CA LYS A 68 -7.64 10.17 -19.48
C LYS A 68 -6.34 10.57 -18.78
N PRO A 69 -5.16 10.25 -19.33
CA PRO A 69 -3.88 10.65 -18.75
C PRO A 69 -3.74 12.16 -18.54
N THR A 70 -3.32 12.54 -17.33
CA THR A 70 -2.97 13.92 -16.95
C THR A 70 -1.46 14.03 -16.71
N HIS A 71 -0.95 15.26 -16.59
CA HIS A 71 0.49 15.46 -16.37
C HIS A 71 0.95 14.77 -15.08
N ASN A 72 2.07 14.03 -15.16
CA ASN A 72 2.68 13.24 -14.09
C ASN A 72 1.79 12.11 -13.53
N CYS A 73 0.72 11.73 -14.22
CA CYS A 73 0.03 10.49 -13.87
C CYS A 73 0.87 9.29 -14.33
N LEU A 74 0.78 8.22 -13.56
CA LEU A 74 1.38 6.95 -13.94
C LEU A 74 0.44 6.26 -14.95
N VAL A 75 0.96 5.91 -16.12
CA VAL A 75 0.20 5.20 -17.14
C VAL A 75 0.81 3.84 -17.41
N VAL A 76 -0.05 2.93 -17.85
CA VAL A 76 0.32 1.57 -18.24
C VAL A 76 -0.17 1.35 -19.67
N GLY A 77 0.61 0.65 -20.48
CA GLY A 77 0.30 0.38 -21.87
C GLY A 77 1.38 -0.45 -22.53
N TYR A 78 1.33 -0.52 -23.85
CA TYR A 78 2.25 -1.30 -24.65
C TYR A 78 3.02 -0.42 -25.63
N LEU A 79 4.31 -0.65 -25.75
CA LEU A 79 5.18 -0.12 -26.80
C LEU A 79 5.84 -1.32 -27.49
N ASP A 80 5.68 -1.45 -28.81
CA ASP A 80 6.20 -2.61 -29.58
C ASP A 80 5.85 -3.99 -28.98
N ALA A 81 4.61 -4.11 -28.44
CA ALA A 81 4.09 -5.28 -27.73
C ALA A 81 4.76 -5.60 -26.37
N GLU A 82 5.68 -4.77 -25.89
CA GLU A 82 6.23 -4.83 -24.54
C GLU A 82 5.39 -3.96 -23.60
N LEU A 83 5.09 -4.50 -22.41
CA LEU A 83 4.37 -3.76 -21.38
C LEU A 83 5.28 -2.69 -20.77
N VAL A 84 4.87 -1.43 -20.85
CA VAL A 84 5.61 -0.29 -20.32
C VAL A 84 4.75 0.46 -19.29
N ILE A 85 5.39 0.76 -18.16
CA ILE A 85 4.84 1.58 -17.08
C ILE A 85 5.66 2.87 -17.05
N GLY A 86 5.02 4.03 -17.08
CA GLY A 86 5.72 5.30 -17.18
C GLY A 86 4.92 6.51 -16.74
N TYR A 87 5.61 7.60 -16.40
CA TYR A 87 4.98 8.88 -16.11
C TYR A 87 4.67 9.65 -17.39
N TYR A 88 3.42 10.07 -17.53
CA TYR A 88 2.99 10.85 -18.69
C TYR A 88 3.31 12.34 -18.54
N ASN A 89 4.19 12.84 -19.40
CA ASN A 89 4.44 14.27 -19.53
C ASN A 89 3.53 14.88 -20.60
N LYS A 90 2.39 15.43 -20.16
CA LYS A 90 1.42 16.12 -21.03
C LYS A 90 2.01 17.27 -21.87
N HIS A 91 3.00 18.00 -21.35
CA HIS A 91 3.57 19.17 -22.04
C HIS A 91 4.46 18.76 -23.22
N GLN A 92 5.18 17.66 -23.08
CA GLN A 92 6.08 17.13 -24.11
C GLN A 92 5.44 16.01 -24.94
N GLN A 93 4.21 15.59 -24.59
CA GLN A 93 3.57 14.39 -25.12
C GLN A 93 4.49 13.17 -25.09
N SER A 94 5.19 12.99 -23.97
CA SER A 94 6.17 11.93 -23.79
C SER A 94 5.91 11.08 -22.55
N LEU A 95 6.53 9.90 -22.52
CA LEU A 95 6.51 8.97 -21.39
C LEU A 95 7.91 8.80 -20.83
N CYS A 96 8.09 9.10 -19.56
CA CYS A 96 9.29 8.70 -18.82
C CYS A 96 9.03 7.28 -18.28
N SER A 97 9.62 6.28 -18.92
CA SER A 97 9.47 4.89 -18.47
C SER A 97 10.07 4.71 -17.09
N LEU A 98 9.47 3.84 -16.28
CA LEU A 98 10.01 3.45 -14.98
C LEU A 98 10.93 2.23 -15.05
N SER A 99 11.10 1.64 -16.24
CA SER A 99 11.94 0.47 -16.41
C SER A 99 13.44 0.87 -16.44
N GLY A 100 14.20 0.47 -15.42
CA GLY A 100 15.64 0.24 -15.54
C GLY A 100 16.54 1.00 -14.56
N ASN A 101 17.64 0.35 -14.18
CA ASN A 101 18.74 0.85 -13.33
C ASN A 101 19.60 1.94 -14.01
N THR A 102 19.03 2.69 -14.95
CA THR A 102 19.76 3.68 -15.75
C THR A 102 19.56 5.08 -15.18
N THR A 103 20.65 5.84 -15.10
CA THR A 103 20.64 7.26 -14.73
C THR A 103 19.78 8.14 -15.64
N GLU A 104 19.41 7.62 -16.82
CA GLU A 104 18.45 8.23 -17.74
C GLU A 104 17.29 7.25 -17.96
N LEU A 105 16.09 7.65 -17.56
CA LEU A 105 14.86 6.92 -17.86
C LEU A 105 14.52 7.12 -19.33
N PRO A 106 14.31 6.05 -20.11
CA PRO A 106 14.04 6.22 -21.53
C PRO A 106 12.72 6.97 -21.72
N THR A 107 12.78 7.99 -22.57
CA THR A 107 11.66 8.87 -22.88
C THR A 107 11.11 8.53 -24.26
N PHE A 108 9.84 8.17 -24.34
CA PHE A 108 9.18 7.76 -25.58
C PHE A 108 8.10 8.75 -26.00
N SER A 109 7.78 8.78 -27.30
CA SER A 109 6.60 9.50 -27.80
C SER A 109 5.33 8.84 -27.29
N PHE A 110 4.40 9.61 -26.73
CA PHE A 110 3.11 9.08 -26.27
C PHE A 110 2.23 8.59 -27.43
N LEU A 111 2.51 9.01 -28.68
CA LEU A 111 1.74 8.61 -29.86
C LEU A 111 1.99 7.17 -30.29
N GLU A 112 3.17 6.63 -29.99
CA GLU A 112 3.56 5.25 -30.31
C GLU A 112 3.09 4.26 -29.22
N PHE A 113 2.59 4.79 -28.11
CA PHE A 113 2.19 4.03 -26.94
C PHE A 113 0.71 3.65 -26.99
N GLN A 114 0.43 2.35 -26.99
CA GLN A 114 -0.91 1.82 -26.84
C GLN A 114 -1.32 1.85 -25.36
N LEU A 115 -1.97 2.95 -24.96
CA LEU A 115 -2.46 3.14 -23.60
C LEU A 115 -3.44 2.03 -23.19
N LEU A 116 -3.12 1.33 -22.10
CA LEU A 116 -4.04 0.42 -21.41
C LEU A 116 -4.91 1.19 -20.41
N GLY A 117 -4.34 2.13 -19.66
CA GLY A 117 -5.06 3.00 -18.73
C GLY A 117 -4.15 3.79 -17.80
N VAL A 118 -4.75 4.48 -16.82
CA VAL A 118 -4.04 5.27 -15.80
C VAL A 118 -3.99 4.46 -14.50
N ALA A 119 -2.81 4.29 -13.91
CA ALA A 119 -2.67 3.65 -12.61
C ALA A 119 -3.14 4.61 -11.50
N THR A 120 -4.18 4.22 -10.77
CA THR A 120 -4.78 5.04 -9.71
C THR A 120 -4.24 4.69 -8.33
N SER A 121 -3.86 3.43 -8.12
CA SER A 121 -3.39 2.95 -6.83
C SER A 121 -2.43 1.76 -6.97
N VAL A 122 -1.64 1.55 -5.92
CA VAL A 122 -0.74 0.40 -5.74
C VAL A 122 -1.21 -0.40 -4.53
N ILE A 123 -1.25 -1.71 -4.67
CA ILE A 123 -1.53 -2.65 -3.58
C ILE A 123 -0.27 -3.49 -3.37
N THR A 124 0.32 -3.43 -2.18
CA THR A 124 1.51 -4.20 -1.82
C THR A 124 1.12 -5.31 -0.85
N PRO A 125 1.24 -6.59 -1.24
CA PRO A 125 0.94 -7.72 -0.36
C PRO A 125 2.12 -8.03 0.59
N PHE A 126 1.81 -8.41 1.83
CA PHE A 126 2.83 -8.80 2.84
C PHE A 126 2.69 -10.23 3.36
N VAL A 127 1.56 -10.86 3.07
CA VAL A 127 1.29 -12.27 3.37
C VAL A 127 1.13 -12.99 2.05
N ASP A 128 1.61 -14.23 1.97
CA ASP A 128 1.35 -15.12 0.84
C ASP A 128 -0.15 -15.38 0.71
N CYS A 129 -0.84 -14.47 0.05
CA CYS A 129 -2.19 -14.61 -0.42
C CYS A 129 -2.09 -14.93 -1.91
N HIS A 130 -2.67 -16.05 -2.32
CA HIS A 130 -2.84 -16.34 -3.74
C HIS A 130 -3.90 -15.40 -4.28
N ILE A 131 -3.44 -14.23 -4.71
CA ILE A 131 -4.26 -13.25 -5.39
C ILE A 131 -4.34 -13.72 -6.84
N ASP A 132 -5.43 -14.39 -7.18
CA ASP A 132 -5.79 -14.54 -8.58
C ASP A 132 -6.23 -13.15 -9.08
N PRO A 133 -5.60 -12.55 -10.10
CA PRO A 133 -6.06 -11.28 -10.66
C PRO A 133 -7.31 -11.41 -11.55
N SER A 134 -7.91 -12.60 -11.66
CA SER A 134 -9.16 -12.83 -12.40
C SER A 134 -10.47 -12.26 -11.81
N PRO A 135 -10.65 -12.03 -10.49
CA PRO A 135 -11.92 -11.61 -9.95
C PRO A 135 -12.13 -10.11 -10.17
N THR A 136 -13.35 -9.78 -10.58
CA THR A 136 -13.84 -8.41 -10.76
C THR A 136 -14.22 -7.72 -9.45
N ASP A 137 -14.05 -8.39 -8.31
CA ASP A 137 -14.39 -7.88 -6.98
C ASP A 137 -13.15 -7.77 -6.08
N LEU A 138 -12.70 -6.53 -5.89
CA LEU A 138 -11.53 -6.16 -5.12
C LEU A 138 -11.72 -6.40 -3.63
N ASP A 139 -12.94 -6.32 -3.12
CA ASP A 139 -13.25 -6.61 -1.72
C ASP A 139 -12.99 -8.09 -1.43
N ASN A 140 -13.49 -9.00 -2.27
CA ASN A 140 -13.24 -10.44 -2.12
C ASN A 140 -11.77 -10.82 -2.36
N LEU A 141 -11.06 -10.03 -3.16
CA LEU A 141 -9.66 -10.26 -3.45
C LEU A 141 -8.75 -9.93 -2.26
N LEU A 142 -8.99 -8.78 -1.61
CA LEU A 142 -8.12 -8.29 -0.54
C LEU A 142 -8.61 -8.71 0.85
N VAL A 143 -9.91 -8.89 1.05
CA VAL A 143 -10.50 -9.12 2.37
C VAL A 143 -10.98 -10.56 2.49
N SER A 144 -10.22 -11.38 3.23
CA SER A 144 -10.59 -12.78 3.49
C SER A 144 -11.82 -12.92 4.40
N ASP A 145 -11.94 -12.08 5.44
CA ASP A 145 -13.12 -12.01 6.28
C ASP A 145 -13.41 -10.56 6.74
N PRO A 146 -14.44 -9.91 6.17
CA PRO A 146 -14.81 -8.53 6.51
C PRO A 146 -15.11 -8.28 8.00
N ASN A 147 -15.44 -9.32 8.77
CA ASN A 147 -15.75 -9.20 10.20
C ASN A 147 -14.51 -9.24 11.10
N SER A 148 -13.39 -9.79 10.61
CA SER A 148 -12.10 -9.79 11.32
C SER A 148 -11.05 -8.92 10.67
N SER A 149 -11.40 -8.17 9.63
CA SER A 149 -10.53 -7.21 8.98
C SER A 149 -10.93 -5.78 9.30
N PHE A 150 -9.92 -4.93 9.45
CA PHE A 150 -10.08 -3.48 9.54
C PHE A 150 -8.97 -2.80 8.76
N VAL A 151 -9.19 -1.54 8.40
CA VAL A 151 -8.13 -0.72 7.80
C VAL A 151 -7.64 0.32 8.79
N ALA A 152 -6.39 0.76 8.61
CA ALA A 152 -5.81 1.86 9.36
C ALA A 152 -4.97 2.75 8.43
N ARG A 153 -4.91 4.05 8.73
CA ARG A 153 -4.05 4.99 8.00
C ARG A 153 -2.69 5.07 8.67
N VAL A 154 -1.65 4.86 7.88
CA VAL A 154 -0.25 4.93 8.33
C VAL A 154 0.13 6.39 8.57
N SER A 155 0.85 6.62 9.66
CA SER A 155 1.49 7.91 9.93
C SER A 155 2.95 7.69 10.33
N GLY A 156 3.88 8.29 9.59
CA GLY A 156 5.32 8.20 9.76
C GLY A 156 5.98 7.07 8.97
N THR A 157 7.29 6.88 9.19
CA THR A 157 8.20 6.23 8.23
C THR A 157 8.88 4.95 8.73
N SER A 158 8.40 4.37 9.83
CA SER A 158 9.11 3.27 10.52
C SER A 158 9.13 1.94 9.77
N LEU A 159 8.39 1.82 8.69
CA LEU A 159 8.29 0.61 7.87
C LEU A 159 8.57 0.91 6.38
N GLU A 160 9.25 2.02 6.07
CA GLU A 160 9.58 2.36 4.67
C GLU A 160 10.45 1.28 4.02
N GLY A 161 11.41 0.70 4.75
CA GLY A 161 12.20 -0.44 4.26
C GLY A 161 11.43 -1.75 4.17
N ARG A 162 10.14 -1.72 4.54
CA ARG A 162 9.16 -2.78 4.32
C ARG A 162 8.03 -2.31 3.42
N GLN A 163 8.28 -1.32 2.57
CA GLN A 163 7.38 -0.87 1.50
C GLN A 163 6.05 -0.26 1.98
N VAL A 164 5.92 0.00 3.29
CA VAL A 164 4.80 0.74 3.89
C VAL A 164 5.26 2.18 4.11
N LEU A 165 4.66 3.11 3.38
CA LEU A 165 5.00 4.53 3.43
C LEU A 165 3.97 5.31 4.24
N ASP A 166 4.34 6.54 4.62
CA ASP A 166 3.40 7.48 5.25
C ASP A 166 2.16 7.69 4.37
N SER A 167 1.01 7.87 5.02
CA SER A 167 -0.30 8.07 4.38
C SER A 167 -0.87 6.87 3.61
N ASP A 168 -0.17 5.73 3.57
CA ASP A 168 -0.76 4.47 3.11
C ASP A 168 -1.98 4.07 3.95
N ILE A 169 -2.84 3.27 3.35
CA ILE A 169 -3.90 2.55 4.06
C ILE A 169 -3.48 1.10 4.17
N VAL A 170 -3.37 0.57 5.38
CA VAL A 170 -3.07 -0.84 5.61
C VAL A 170 -4.35 -1.63 5.88
N LEU A 171 -4.46 -2.80 5.28
CA LEU A 171 -5.48 -3.79 5.63
C LEU A 171 -4.91 -4.74 6.70
N VAL A 172 -5.63 -4.88 7.79
CA VAL A 172 -5.22 -5.66 8.96
C VAL A 172 -6.21 -6.78 9.21
N ASP A 173 -5.71 -8.01 9.36
CA ASP A 173 -6.51 -9.18 9.72
C ASP A 173 -6.21 -9.61 11.16
N ARG A 174 -7.26 -9.69 11.98
CA ARG A 174 -7.21 -10.10 13.39
C ARG A 174 -7.16 -11.63 13.58
N LYS A 175 -7.58 -12.40 12.58
CA LYS A 175 -7.60 -13.88 12.65
C LYS A 175 -6.25 -14.50 12.33
N LEU A 176 -5.40 -13.81 11.57
CA LEU A 176 -4.06 -14.30 11.27
C LEU A 176 -3.23 -14.37 12.55
N LYS A 177 -2.59 -15.52 12.76
CA LYS A 177 -1.64 -15.71 13.86
C LYS A 177 -0.32 -15.02 13.49
N PRO A 178 0.14 -14.02 14.27
CA PRO A 178 1.38 -13.31 13.99
C PRO A 178 2.60 -14.25 14.01
N LYS A 179 3.47 -14.12 13.02
CA LYS A 179 4.71 -14.87 12.86
C LYS A 179 5.92 -13.93 12.91
N HIS A 180 7.10 -14.51 13.03
CA HIS A 180 8.34 -13.76 12.92
C HIS A 180 8.42 -13.10 11.54
N ASN A 181 8.78 -11.80 11.53
CA ASN A 181 8.83 -10.91 10.38
C ASN A 181 7.49 -10.43 9.80
N ASP A 182 6.36 -10.86 10.36
CA ASP A 182 5.08 -10.26 9.97
C ASP A 182 5.05 -8.78 10.36
N LEU A 183 4.45 -7.96 9.49
CA LEU A 183 4.11 -6.59 9.81
C LEU A 183 2.81 -6.61 10.62
N ILE A 184 2.78 -5.93 11.77
CA ILE A 184 1.64 -5.97 12.69
C ILE A 184 1.20 -4.57 13.08
N VAL A 185 -0.08 -4.47 13.46
CA VAL A 185 -0.58 -3.39 14.29
C VAL A 185 -0.61 -3.89 15.73
N ALA A 186 -0.01 -3.14 16.64
CA ALA A 186 0.00 -3.45 18.07
C ALA A 186 -0.37 -2.23 18.89
N ASN A 187 -1.01 -2.46 20.04
CA ASN A 187 -1.05 -1.50 21.12
C ASN A 187 0.21 -1.72 21.98
N TYR A 188 1.08 -0.72 22.04
CA TYR A 188 2.29 -0.71 22.84
C TYR A 188 2.27 0.52 23.77
N ASN A 189 2.21 0.29 25.07
CA ASN A 189 2.11 1.32 26.11
C ASN A 189 1.00 2.34 25.80
N SER A 190 -0.20 1.80 25.51
CA SER A 190 -1.43 2.56 25.19
C SER A 190 -1.38 3.36 23.89
N SER A 191 -0.42 3.06 23.01
CA SER A 191 -0.29 3.70 21.69
C SER A 191 -0.33 2.65 20.58
N PHE A 192 -1.14 2.89 19.55
CA PHE A 192 -1.12 2.03 18.36
C PHE A 192 0.16 2.31 17.56
N VAL A 193 0.86 1.23 17.20
CA VAL A 193 2.10 1.25 16.42
C VAL A 193 2.05 0.23 15.30
N LEU A 194 2.70 0.55 14.17
CA LEU A 194 3.02 -0.39 13.09
C LEU A 194 4.48 -0.77 13.18
N LYS A 195 4.76 -2.08 13.27
CA LYS A 195 6.12 -2.61 13.42
C LYS A 195 6.25 -3.97 12.77
N GLN A 196 7.47 -4.36 12.42
CA GLN A 196 7.81 -5.74 12.09
C GLN A 196 8.00 -6.51 13.40
N LEU A 197 7.36 -7.67 13.52
CA LEU A 197 7.41 -8.48 14.73
C LEU A 197 8.64 -9.39 14.75
N ASP A 198 9.49 -9.24 15.76
CA ASP A 198 10.53 -10.22 16.07
C ASP A 198 10.09 -11.09 17.25
N VAL A 199 9.53 -12.25 16.93
CA VAL A 199 9.05 -13.23 17.93
C VAL A 199 10.20 -13.77 18.78
N TYR A 200 11.40 -13.96 18.20
CA TYR A 200 12.50 -14.62 18.90
C TYR A 200 13.12 -13.70 19.96
N ASN A 201 13.32 -12.43 19.61
CA ASN A 201 13.87 -11.43 20.53
C ASN A 201 12.79 -10.67 21.32
N LYS A 202 11.50 -11.01 21.12
CA LYS A 202 10.35 -10.29 21.69
C LYS A 202 10.46 -8.79 21.46
N ALA A 203 10.70 -8.41 20.21
CA ALA A 203 10.97 -7.02 19.85
C ALA A 203 10.05 -6.53 18.74
N LEU A 204 9.82 -5.23 18.77
CA LEU A 204 9.17 -4.46 17.71
C LEU A 204 10.25 -3.78 16.88
N VAL A 205 10.33 -4.13 15.60
CA VAL A 205 11.37 -3.66 14.70
C VAL A 205 10.82 -2.57 13.79
N SER A 206 11.53 -1.45 13.71
CA SER A 206 11.38 -0.44 12.67
C SER A 206 12.44 -0.69 11.61
N VAL A 207 12.09 -0.51 10.34
CA VAL A 207 13.00 -0.63 9.20
C VAL A 207 12.87 0.65 8.38
N ASP A 208 13.91 1.47 8.38
CA ASP A 208 13.94 2.69 7.57
C ASP A 208 14.08 2.38 6.08
N LYS A 209 13.94 3.40 5.22
CA LYS A 209 14.07 3.26 3.76
C LYS A 209 15.40 2.65 3.29
N ASP A 210 16.47 2.81 4.06
CA ASP A 210 17.81 2.33 3.73
C ASP A 210 18.02 0.88 4.24
N GLY A 211 16.99 0.29 4.86
CA GLY A 211 17.00 -1.06 5.42
C GLY A 211 17.59 -1.15 6.82
N HIS A 212 17.94 -0.02 7.45
CA HIS A 212 18.46 -0.06 8.82
C HIS A 212 17.35 -0.39 9.81
N THR A 213 17.65 -1.34 10.69
CA THR A 213 16.70 -1.83 11.68
C THR A 213 16.91 -1.18 13.03
N LYS A 214 15.84 -0.72 13.66
CA LYS A 214 15.81 -0.30 15.07
C LYS A 214 14.82 -1.14 15.85
N SER A 215 15.32 -1.94 16.78
CA SER A 215 14.53 -2.84 17.61
C SER A 215 14.16 -2.22 18.96
N THR A 216 12.91 -2.39 19.36
CA THR A 216 12.39 -2.03 20.68
C THR A 216 11.97 -3.31 21.40
N ILE A 217 12.70 -3.69 22.44
CA ILE A 217 12.42 -4.91 23.21
C ILE A 217 11.16 -4.69 24.03
N ILE A 218 10.22 -5.64 23.95
CA ILE A 218 9.01 -5.68 24.76
C ILE A 218 9.38 -6.24 26.13
N ARG A 219 9.29 -5.42 27.17
CA ARG A 219 9.63 -5.79 28.54
C ARG A 219 8.40 -6.36 29.25
N PRO A 220 8.60 -7.16 30.32
CA PRO A 220 7.48 -7.74 31.07
C PRO A 220 6.50 -6.74 31.67
N HIS A 221 6.92 -5.49 31.88
CA HIS A 221 6.09 -4.42 32.45
C HIS A 221 5.41 -3.56 31.37
N ASP A 222 5.70 -3.77 30.09
CA ASP A 222 5.08 -3.02 29.01
C ASP A 222 3.66 -3.54 28.76
N ILE A 223 2.75 -2.62 28.43
CA ILE A 223 1.40 -2.97 27.98
C ILE A 223 1.52 -3.30 26.50
N PHE A 224 1.34 -4.57 26.14
CA PHE A 224 1.48 -5.02 24.76
C PHE A 224 0.34 -5.95 24.35
N SER A 225 -0.37 -5.59 23.28
CA SER A 225 -1.31 -6.46 22.58
C SER A 225 -1.13 -6.33 21.07
N ILE A 226 -1.21 -7.44 20.36
CA ILE A 226 -1.25 -7.43 18.89
C ILE A 226 -2.73 -7.30 18.49
N GLU A 227 -3.03 -6.29 17.68
CA GLU A 227 -4.36 -6.05 17.16
C GLU A 227 -4.63 -6.82 15.87
N GLY A 228 -3.60 -7.11 15.09
CA GLY A 228 -3.67 -7.97 13.91
C GLY A 228 -2.44 -7.90 13.02
N VAL A 229 -2.43 -8.74 11.99
CA VAL A 229 -1.36 -8.82 10.97
C VAL A 229 -1.75 -7.95 9.77
N ILE A 230 -0.80 -7.15 9.28
CA ILE A 230 -0.97 -6.36 8.07
C ILE A 230 -0.86 -7.31 6.87
N THR A 231 -1.91 -7.35 6.06
CA THR A 231 -2.01 -8.21 4.87
C THR A 231 -1.62 -7.46 3.60
N PHE A 232 -2.05 -6.19 3.52
CA PHE A 232 -1.80 -5.31 2.37
C PHE A 232 -1.50 -3.87 2.83
N ALA A 233 -0.70 -3.15 2.04
CA ALA A 233 -0.67 -1.70 2.01
C ALA A 233 -1.26 -1.19 0.68
N ILE A 234 -2.07 -0.15 0.78
CA ILE A 234 -2.74 0.50 -0.33
C ILE A 234 -2.23 1.94 -0.41
N ARG A 235 -1.71 2.31 -1.56
CA ARG A 235 -1.22 3.65 -1.86
C ARG A 235 -1.99 4.27 -3.01
N SER A 236 -2.51 5.47 -2.81
CA SER A 236 -3.06 6.27 -3.91
C SER A 236 -1.92 6.92 -4.69
N LEU A 237 -1.95 6.77 -6.02
CA LEU A 237 -0.96 7.39 -6.93
C LEU A 237 -1.40 8.75 -7.44
N CYS A 238 -2.68 9.11 -7.28
CA CYS A 238 -3.22 10.31 -7.88
C CYS A 238 -3.02 11.53 -6.95
N PRO A 239 -2.39 12.62 -7.41
CA PRO A 239 -2.28 13.86 -6.64
C PRO A 239 -3.59 14.65 -6.58
N THR A 240 -4.65 14.22 -7.28
CA THR A 240 -5.98 14.80 -7.12
C THR A 240 -6.67 14.15 -5.93
N GLY A 241 -6.68 14.88 -4.81
CA GLY A 241 -7.15 14.42 -3.51
C GLY A 241 -8.49 13.69 -3.55
N PHE A 242 -8.44 12.41 -3.20
CA PHE A 242 -9.52 11.83 -2.40
C PHE A 242 -9.21 12.21 -0.95
N ASN A 243 -9.76 13.35 -0.52
CA ASN A 243 -9.84 13.65 0.91
C ASN A 243 -10.81 12.64 1.53
N ILE A 244 -10.26 11.70 2.30
CA ILE A 244 -11.00 10.76 3.15
C ILE A 244 -11.09 11.33 4.56
#